data_AF-A0A2V9XRY7-F1
#
_entry.id   AF-A0A2V9XRY7-F1
#
_cell.length_a   1.000
_cell.length_b   1.000
_cell.length_c   1.000
_cell.angle_alpha   90.00
_cell.angle_beta   90.00
_cell.angle_gamma   90.00
#
_symmetry.space_group_name_H-M   'P 1'
#
loop_
_entity.id
_entity.type
_entity.pdbx_description
1 polymer ?
#
loop_
_entity_poly.entity_id
_entity_poly.type
_entity_poly.pdbx_seq_one_letter_code
_entity_poly.pdbx_strand_id
1 'polypeptide(L)'
;MESFRLLTILVGVAMFYFLYERRIGGWSPFPQNMANQRRLKYHPRQQKEVNQMDFFRYRHVCTIVLLAALAGCTHQQNSQDLKEKTAQATADVKRDAKAVAAGIREGWSRDKPLDLNTATREQLLSLPGVTAAEADRVIAGRPYDEPGELVTRRIMPKTEYDKIADWVTAKK
;
A
#
# COMPACT_ATOMS: atom_id res chain seq x y z
N MET A 1 -23.70 -19.70 -33.16
CA MET A 1 -24.20 -20.19 -31.86
C MET A 1 -23.39 -19.69 -30.66
N GLU A 2 -22.11 -19.33 -30.80
CA GLU A 2 -21.30 -18.82 -29.69
C GLU A 2 -21.62 -17.38 -29.26
N SER A 3 -22.08 -16.53 -30.19
CA SER A 3 -22.45 -15.14 -29.91
C SER A 3 -23.60 -14.99 -28.91
N PHE A 4 -24.57 -15.92 -28.92
CA PHE A 4 -25.67 -15.93 -27.97
C PHE A 4 -25.24 -16.33 -26.55
N ARG A 5 -24.16 -17.10 -26.40
CA ARG A 5 -23.66 -17.52 -25.08
C ARG A 5 -22.92 -16.40 -24.37
N LEU A 6 -22.15 -15.60 -25.10
CA LEU A 6 -21.43 -14.45 -24.56
C LEU A 6 -22.37 -13.32 -24.13
N LEU A 7 -23.44 -13.09 -24.88
CA LEU A 7 -24.43 -12.06 -24.55
C LEU A 7 -25.18 -12.38 -23.24
N THR A 8 -25.54 -13.64 -23.01
CA THR A 8 -26.22 -14.06 -21.78
C THR A 8 -25.33 -13.93 -20.54
N ILE A 9 -24.03 -14.20 -20.69
CA ILE A 9 -23.05 -14.05 -19.58
C ILE A 9 -22.88 -12.57 -19.24
N LEU A 10 -22.73 -11.70 -20.24
CA LEU A 10 -22.57 -10.26 -20.02
C LEU A 10 -23.80 -9.62 -19.37
N VAL A 11 -25.00 -10.01 -19.80
CA VAL A 11 -26.26 -9.53 -19.18
C VAL A 11 -26.39 -10.02 -17.74
N GLY A 12 -25.97 -11.25 -17.44
CA GLY A 12 -25.96 -11.79 -16.07
C GLY A 12 -25.00 -11.07 -15.13
N VAL A 13 -23.78 -10.75 -15.60
CA VAL A 13 -22.77 -10.02 -14.81
C VAL A 13 -23.22 -8.58 -14.53
N ALA A 14 -23.79 -7.90 -15.53
CA ALA A 14 -24.30 -6.54 -15.36
C ALA A 14 -25.49 -6.48 -14.37
N MET A 15 -26.41 -7.44 -14.45
CA MET A 15 -27.54 -7.57 -13.50
C MET A 15 -27.07 -7.84 -12.07
N PHE A 16 -26.04 -8.67 -11.88
CA PHE A 16 -25.48 -8.94 -10.55
C PHE A 16 -24.80 -7.69 -9.95
N TYR A 17 -24.06 -6.93 -10.77
CA TYR A 17 -23.43 -5.69 -10.33
C TYR A 17 -24.48 -4.61 -9.97
N PHE A 18 -25.53 -4.48 -10.79
CA PHE A 18 -26.63 -3.55 -10.53
C PHE A 18 -27.44 -3.91 -9.28
N LEU A 19 -27.60 -5.21 -8.99
CA LEU A 19 -28.23 -5.68 -7.75
C LEU A 19 -27.33 -5.52 -6.51
N TYR A 20 -26.01 -5.57 -6.69
CA TYR A 20 -25.04 -5.34 -5.62
C TYR A 20 -25.04 -3.86 -5.16
N GLU A 21 -25.09 -2.91 -6.08
CA GLU A 21 -25.15 -1.47 -5.78
C GLU A 21 -26.46 -1.04 -5.09
N ARG A 22 -27.56 -1.76 -5.30
CA ARG A 22 -28.86 -1.43 -4.69
C ARG A 22 -29.01 -1.86 -3.22
N ARG A 23 -28.12 -2.72 -2.70
CA ARG A 23 -28.20 -3.27 -1.32
C ARG A 23 -27.34 -2.51 -0.31
N ILE A 24 -26.36 -1.75 -0.76
CA ILE A 24 -25.57 -0.84 0.08
C ILE A 24 -26.24 0.54 0.04
N GLY A 25 -27.16 0.73 0.99
CA GLY A 25 -27.89 1.97 1.21
C GLY A 25 -26.97 3.19 1.19
N GLY A 26 -27.44 4.22 0.50
CA GLY A 26 -26.73 5.47 0.25
C GLY A 26 -26.13 6.07 1.51
N TRP A 27 -24.84 6.40 1.41
CA TRP A 27 -24.17 7.25 2.37
C TRP A 27 -24.34 8.70 1.91
N SER A 28 -25.21 9.42 2.62
CA SER A 28 -25.26 10.87 2.62
C SER A 28 -24.17 11.40 3.58
N PRO A 29 -23.26 12.28 3.15
CA PRO A 29 -22.32 12.92 4.06
C PRO A 29 -22.83 14.30 4.46
N PHE A 30 -23.36 14.49 5.67
CA PHE A 30 -23.40 15.79 6.36
C PHE A 30 -23.67 15.58 7.87
N PRO A 31 -23.10 16.40 8.79
CA PRO A 31 -23.43 17.83 8.83
C PRO A 31 -22.27 18.80 9.05
N GLN A 32 -22.49 20.02 8.53
CA GLN A 32 -21.75 21.24 8.80
C GLN A 32 -22.13 21.76 10.20
N ASN A 33 -21.27 21.59 11.22
CA ASN A 33 -21.13 22.56 12.32
C ASN A 33 -19.94 22.16 13.22
N MET A 34 -18.80 22.83 13.09
CA MET A 34 -17.59 22.62 13.91
C MET A 34 -17.42 23.73 14.97
N ALA A 35 -18.51 24.32 15.45
CA ALA A 35 -18.46 25.18 16.63
C ALA A 35 -18.71 24.29 17.86
N ASN A 36 -17.70 24.17 18.71
CA ASN A 36 -17.79 23.67 20.09
C ASN A 36 -17.67 22.15 20.33
N GLN A 37 -16.44 21.60 20.23
CA GLN A 37 -16.02 20.47 21.10
C GLN A 37 -14.56 20.60 21.55
N ARG A 38 -14.31 21.57 22.44
CA ARG A 38 -13.15 21.52 23.36
C ARG A 38 -13.50 20.53 24.49
N ARG A 39 -12.89 19.34 24.45
CA ARG A 39 -12.75 18.27 25.49
C ARG A 39 -13.20 16.91 24.96
N LEU A 40 -12.35 16.27 24.16
CA LEU A 40 -12.25 14.82 24.20
C LEU A 40 -10.82 14.47 24.59
N LYS A 41 -10.65 14.14 25.88
CA LYS A 41 -9.45 13.49 26.42
C LYS A 41 -9.25 12.20 25.63
N TYR A 42 -8.15 12.14 24.88
CA TYR A 42 -7.73 10.95 24.15
C TYR A 42 -7.43 9.82 25.16
N HIS A 43 -8.19 8.73 25.08
CA HIS A 43 -8.14 7.61 26.02
C HIS A 43 -7.48 6.40 25.32
N PRO A 44 -6.34 5.87 25.79
CA PRO A 44 -5.50 4.92 25.03
C PRO A 44 -6.03 3.47 24.97
N ARG A 45 -7.33 3.24 25.24
CA ARG A 45 -7.89 1.89 25.42
C ARG A 45 -8.54 1.28 24.16
N GLN A 46 -8.60 1.99 23.05
CA GLN A 46 -9.35 1.60 21.85
C GLN A 46 -8.50 1.06 20.68
N GLN A 47 -7.18 0.93 20.83
CA GLN A 47 -6.30 0.54 19.71
C GLN A 47 -6.21 -0.98 19.46
N LYS A 48 -6.82 -1.82 20.33
CA LYS A 48 -6.78 -3.28 20.17
C LYS A 48 -7.90 -3.86 19.29
N GLU A 49 -8.99 -3.14 19.02
CA GLU A 49 -10.11 -3.69 18.24
C GLU A 49 -9.98 -3.52 16.72
N VAL A 50 -9.19 -2.56 16.23
CA VAL A 50 -9.09 -2.29 14.78
C VAL A 50 -8.33 -3.36 14.01
N ASN A 51 -7.41 -4.08 14.68
CA ASN A 51 -6.58 -5.12 14.04
C ASN A 51 -7.27 -6.48 13.92
N GLN A 52 -8.36 -6.71 14.65
CA GLN A 52 -9.00 -8.01 14.66
C GLN A 52 -9.84 -8.20 13.39
N MET A 53 -10.55 -7.15 12.95
CA MET A 53 -11.46 -7.24 11.83
C MET A 53 -10.73 -7.38 10.48
N ASP A 54 -9.57 -6.75 10.31
CA ASP A 54 -8.77 -6.87 9.07
C ASP A 54 -8.07 -8.22 8.95
N PHE A 55 -7.64 -8.83 10.06
CA PHE A 55 -7.04 -10.16 10.05
C PHE A 55 -8.05 -11.24 9.63
N PHE A 56 -9.27 -11.18 10.16
CA PHE A 56 -10.33 -12.12 9.77
C PHE A 56 -10.72 -11.93 8.31
N ARG A 57 -10.90 -10.69 7.86
CA ARG A 57 -11.26 -10.40 6.46
C ARG A 57 -10.14 -10.79 5.50
N TYR A 58 -8.88 -10.51 5.83
CA TYR A 58 -7.71 -10.88 5.03
C TYR A 58 -7.53 -12.40 4.97
N ARG A 59 -7.68 -13.11 6.10
CA ARG A 59 -7.65 -14.58 6.15
C ARG A 59 -8.76 -15.18 5.29
N HIS A 60 -9.98 -14.66 5.39
CA HIS A 60 -11.12 -15.15 4.61
C HIS A 60 -10.97 -14.86 3.12
N VAL A 61 -10.48 -13.68 2.73
CA VAL A 61 -10.15 -13.34 1.33
C VAL A 61 -9.04 -14.25 0.79
N CYS A 62 -7.96 -14.49 1.55
CA CYS A 62 -6.90 -15.41 1.15
C CYS A 62 -7.42 -16.85 0.96
N THR A 63 -8.31 -17.34 1.84
CA THR A 63 -8.90 -18.69 1.68
C THR A 63 -9.83 -18.79 0.48
N ILE A 64 -10.57 -17.74 0.16
CA ILE A 64 -11.47 -17.70 -1.01
C ILE A 64 -10.66 -17.67 -2.31
N VAL A 65 -9.56 -16.92 -2.36
CA VAL A 65 -8.62 -16.90 -3.50
C VAL A 65 -7.95 -18.28 -3.68
N LEU A 66 -7.57 -18.94 -2.58
CA LEU A 66 -6.96 -20.28 -2.62
C LEU A 66 -7.95 -21.36 -3.12
N LEU A 67 -9.21 -21.29 -2.70
CA LEU A 67 -10.26 -22.22 -3.14
C LEU A 67 -10.68 -21.97 -4.61
N ALA A 68 -10.70 -20.71 -5.06
CA ALA A 68 -10.96 -20.37 -6.46
C ALA A 68 -9.89 -20.91 -7.41
N ALA A 69 -8.63 -21.05 -6.96
CA ALA A 69 -7.56 -21.66 -7.74
C ALA A 69 -7.76 -23.17 -7.97
N LEU A 70 -8.45 -23.88 -7.07
CA LEU A 70 -8.71 -25.32 -7.20
C LEU A 70 -9.88 -25.65 -8.14
N ALA A 71 -10.76 -24.70 -8.42
CA ALA A 71 -11.88 -24.88 -9.36
C ALA A 71 -11.48 -24.68 -10.85
N GLY A 72 -10.24 -24.24 -11.10
CA GLY A 72 -9.71 -23.94 -12.44
C GLY A 72 -8.65 -24.94 -12.91
N CYS A 73 -8.92 -26.24 -12.89
CA CYS A 73 -8.03 -27.23 -13.50
C CYS A 73 -8.74 -28.03 -14.61
N THR A 74 -9.03 -27.38 -15.73
CA THR A 74 -9.17 -28.06 -17.02
C THR A 74 -8.43 -27.27 -18.09
N HIS A 75 -7.10 -27.34 -18.08
CA HIS A 75 -6.32 -26.96 -19.25
C HIS A 75 -5.04 -27.79 -19.30
N GLN A 76 -5.03 -28.80 -20.16
CA GLN A 76 -3.87 -29.63 -20.43
C GLN A 76 -2.90 -28.81 -21.30
N GLN A 77 -2.04 -28.03 -20.65
CA GLN A 77 -0.92 -27.34 -21.29
C GLN A 77 0.41 -28.01 -20.94
N ASN A 78 1.20 -28.23 -21.99
CA ASN A 78 2.50 -28.87 -21.99
C ASN A 78 3.41 -28.30 -20.88
N SER A 79 3.88 -29.18 -19.99
CA SER A 79 4.55 -28.83 -18.72
C SER A 79 5.89 -28.09 -18.87
N GLN A 80 6.47 -28.06 -20.08
CA GLN A 80 7.73 -27.37 -20.37
C GLN A 80 7.54 -25.89 -20.73
N ASP A 81 6.48 -25.54 -21.48
CA ASP A 81 6.17 -24.15 -21.87
C ASP A 81 5.79 -23.26 -20.67
N LEU A 82 5.23 -23.86 -19.60
CA LEU A 82 4.91 -23.16 -18.36
C LEU A 82 6.17 -22.69 -17.63
N LYS A 83 7.21 -23.52 -17.57
CA LYS A 83 8.46 -23.15 -16.88
C LYS A 83 9.18 -22.02 -17.61
N GLU A 84 9.17 -22.05 -18.94
CA GLU A 84 9.84 -21.05 -19.78
C GLU A 84 9.10 -19.71 -19.77
N LYS A 85 7.76 -19.71 -19.84
CA LYS A 85 6.95 -18.49 -19.72
C LYS A 85 6.96 -17.91 -18.31
N THR A 86 7.00 -18.73 -17.26
CA THR A 86 7.17 -18.23 -15.88
C THR A 86 8.58 -17.69 -15.67
N ALA A 87 9.62 -18.31 -16.24
CA ALA A 87 10.99 -17.78 -16.18
C ALA A 87 11.13 -16.43 -16.91
N GLN A 88 10.53 -16.30 -18.10
CA GLN A 88 10.50 -15.04 -18.85
C GLN A 88 9.70 -13.96 -18.12
N ALA A 89 8.46 -14.25 -17.69
CA ALA A 89 7.65 -13.30 -16.93
C ALA A 89 8.33 -12.84 -15.62
N THR A 90 9.06 -13.73 -14.94
CA THR A 90 9.82 -13.36 -13.73
C THR A 90 11.06 -12.52 -14.08
N ALA A 91 11.73 -12.78 -15.20
CA ALA A 91 12.87 -12.00 -15.66
C ALA A 91 12.47 -10.58 -16.08
N ASP A 92 11.34 -10.45 -16.79
CA ASP A 92 10.81 -9.16 -17.25
C ASP A 92 10.35 -8.31 -16.05
N VAL A 93 9.59 -8.89 -15.12
CA VAL A 93 9.21 -8.20 -13.87
C VAL A 93 10.43 -7.79 -13.05
N LYS A 94 11.47 -8.62 -12.98
CA LYS A 94 12.71 -8.26 -12.26
C LYS A 94 13.47 -7.13 -12.96
N ARG A 95 13.47 -7.11 -14.30
CA ARG A 95 14.11 -6.06 -15.10
C ARG A 95 13.36 -4.73 -14.94
N ASP A 96 12.04 -4.77 -15.01
CA ASP A 96 11.18 -3.60 -14.85
C ASP A 96 11.25 -3.05 -13.43
N ALA A 97 11.20 -3.92 -12.41
CA ALA A 97 11.39 -3.52 -11.02
C ALA A 97 12.78 -2.89 -10.79
N LYS A 98 13.83 -3.40 -11.44
CA LYS A 98 15.18 -2.82 -11.36
C LYS A 98 15.26 -1.47 -12.07
N ALA A 99 14.61 -1.30 -13.22
CA ALA A 99 14.56 -0.04 -13.95
C ALA A 99 13.78 1.04 -13.17
N VAL A 100 12.64 0.67 -12.56
CA VAL A 100 11.87 1.55 -11.68
C VAL A 100 12.68 1.94 -10.45
N ALA A 101 13.35 0.98 -9.80
CA ALA A 101 14.21 1.27 -8.66
C ALA A 101 15.40 2.18 -9.02
N ALA A 102 15.97 2.03 -10.21
CA ALA A 102 17.01 2.91 -10.73
C ALA A 102 16.45 4.32 -11.00
N GLY A 103 15.30 4.44 -11.67
CA GLY A 103 14.66 5.72 -11.93
C GLY A 103 14.24 6.48 -10.67
N ILE A 104 13.77 5.77 -9.63
CA ILE A 104 13.47 6.38 -8.33
C ILE A 104 14.76 6.91 -7.68
N ARG A 105 15.86 6.15 -7.75
CA ARG A 105 17.17 6.61 -7.23
C ARG A 105 17.71 7.82 -7.99
N GLU A 106 17.54 7.87 -9.30
CA GLU A 106 17.92 9.02 -10.14
C GLU A 106 17.06 10.25 -9.85
N GLY A 107 15.79 10.07 -9.45
CA GLY A 107 14.91 11.16 -9.05
C GLY A 107 15.31 11.85 -7.74
N TRP A 108 16.03 11.15 -6.86
CA TRP A 108 16.57 11.69 -5.61
C TRP A 108 18.00 12.22 -5.82
N SER A 109 18.10 13.45 -6.32
CA SER A 109 19.40 14.15 -6.39
C SER A 109 19.81 14.67 -5.01
N ARG A 110 21.09 14.47 -4.67
CA ARG A 110 21.76 15.12 -3.51
C ARG A 110 21.64 16.65 -3.53
N ASP A 111 21.37 17.22 -4.71
CA ASP A 111 21.18 18.66 -4.91
C ASP A 111 19.87 19.21 -4.28
N LYS A 112 18.90 18.33 -4.01
CA LYS A 112 17.62 18.69 -3.36
C LYS A 112 17.29 17.67 -2.26
N PRO A 113 17.95 17.74 -1.10
CA PRO A 113 17.66 16.85 0.01
C PRO A 113 16.26 17.11 0.57
N LEU A 114 15.57 16.04 0.94
CA LEU A 114 14.27 16.08 1.59
C LEU A 114 14.41 16.56 3.03
N ASP A 115 13.68 17.61 3.40
CA ASP A 115 13.67 18.09 4.78
C ASP A 115 12.71 17.27 5.66
N LEU A 116 13.25 16.59 6.66
CA LEU A 116 12.52 15.70 7.56
C LEU A 116 11.44 16.42 8.37
N ASN A 117 11.62 17.71 8.63
CA ASN A 117 10.69 18.52 9.43
C ASN A 117 9.45 18.93 8.65
N THR A 118 9.58 19.13 7.33
CA THR A 118 8.51 19.62 6.46
C THR A 118 7.98 18.58 5.47
N ALA A 119 8.69 17.45 5.30
CA ALA A 119 8.30 16.41 4.35
C ALA A 119 6.86 15.91 4.56
N THR A 120 6.18 15.56 3.48
CA THR A 120 4.90 14.83 3.59
C THR A 120 5.13 13.34 3.79
N ARG A 121 4.08 12.62 4.16
CA ARG A 121 4.13 11.17 4.34
C ARG A 121 4.53 10.45 3.06
N GLU A 122 4.01 10.90 1.93
CA GLU A 122 4.25 10.34 0.61
C GLU A 122 5.71 10.54 0.19
N GLN A 123 6.29 11.70 0.52
CA GLN A 123 7.71 11.99 0.25
C GLN A 123 8.65 11.12 1.07
N LEU A 124 8.29 10.81 2.32
CA LEU A 124 9.05 9.88 3.14
C LEU A 124 8.96 8.45 2.59
N LEU A 125 7.78 8.05 2.10
CA LEU A 125 7.55 6.73 1.51
C LEU A 125 8.24 6.51 0.16
N SER A 126 8.51 7.58 -0.59
CA SER A 126 9.26 7.47 -1.84
C SER A 126 10.77 7.34 -1.62
N LEU A 127 11.26 7.45 -0.38
CA LEU A 127 12.64 7.13 -0.04
C LEU A 127 12.84 5.60 -0.04
N PRO A 128 13.95 5.11 -0.62
CA PRO A 128 14.20 3.68 -0.70
C PRO A 128 14.45 3.09 0.70
N GLY A 129 13.68 2.08 1.06
CA GLY A 129 13.82 1.39 2.34
C GLY A 129 13.05 2.00 3.51
N VAL A 130 12.27 3.07 3.28
CA VAL A 130 11.35 3.61 4.28
C VAL A 130 10.00 2.92 4.20
N THR A 131 9.52 2.43 5.34
CA THR A 131 8.19 1.82 5.48
C THR A 131 7.15 2.83 5.92
N ALA A 132 5.87 2.53 5.70
CA ALA A 132 4.76 3.35 6.19
C ALA A 132 4.83 3.61 7.70
N ALA A 133 5.16 2.58 8.48
CA ALA A 133 5.32 2.70 9.93
C ALA A 133 6.50 3.60 10.32
N GLU A 134 7.60 3.60 9.56
CA GLU A 134 8.73 4.51 9.78
C GLU A 134 8.36 5.94 9.43
N ALA A 135 7.72 6.17 8.28
CA ALA A 135 7.26 7.49 7.88
C ALA A 135 6.33 8.12 8.94
N ASP A 136 5.39 7.34 9.48
CA ASP A 136 4.48 7.79 10.53
C ASP A 136 5.23 8.15 11.83
N ARG A 137 6.25 7.37 12.21
CA ARG A 137 7.12 7.69 13.36
C ARG A 137 7.97 8.93 13.11
N VAL A 138 8.50 9.11 11.89
CA VAL A 138 9.25 10.31 11.49
C VAL A 138 8.37 11.55 11.62
N ILE A 139 7.11 11.49 11.17
CA ILE A 139 6.18 12.62 11.30
C ILE A 139 5.85 12.89 12.77
N ALA A 140 5.59 11.84 13.56
CA ALA A 140 5.25 11.97 14.97
C ALA A 140 6.40 12.50 15.84
N GLY A 141 7.66 12.27 15.44
CA GLY A 141 8.85 12.67 16.19
C GLY A 141 9.41 14.06 15.87
N ARG A 142 8.74 14.83 15.00
CA ARG A 142 9.14 16.21 14.64
C ARG A 142 9.01 17.15 15.85
N PRO A 143 9.85 18.20 15.97
CA PRO A 143 10.94 18.57 15.06
C PRO A 143 12.26 17.84 15.35
N TYR A 144 13.11 17.79 14.33
CA TYR A 144 14.48 17.28 14.34
C TYR A 144 15.49 18.41 14.20
N ASP A 145 16.56 18.35 14.99
CA ASP A 145 17.70 19.27 14.90
C ASP A 145 18.70 18.82 13.84
N GLU A 146 18.89 17.51 13.70
CA GLU A 146 19.80 16.88 12.73
C GLU A 146 19.18 15.60 12.15
N PRO A 147 19.51 15.21 10.91
CA PRO A 147 18.95 14.00 10.32
C PRO A 147 19.34 12.71 11.07
N GLY A 148 20.49 12.71 11.77
CA GLY A 148 20.96 11.58 12.57
C GLY A 148 20.07 11.25 13.78
N GLU A 149 19.19 12.17 14.20
CA GLU A 149 18.26 11.92 15.31
C GLU A 149 17.27 10.80 15.02
N LEU A 150 17.03 10.47 13.74
CA LEU A 150 16.20 9.32 13.36
C LEU A 150 16.73 8.00 13.97
N VAL A 151 18.05 7.88 14.10
CA VAL A 151 18.70 6.71 14.71
C VAL A 151 18.74 6.84 16.22
N THR A 152 19.15 7.99 16.75
CA THR A 152 19.29 8.24 18.19
C THR A 152 17.95 8.12 18.92
N ARG A 153 16.86 8.62 18.32
CA ARG A 153 15.49 8.51 18.83
C ARG A 153 14.84 7.16 18.51
N ARG A 154 15.58 6.21 17.91
CA ARG A 154 15.12 4.86 17.53
C ARG A 154 13.89 4.87 16.63
N ILE A 155 13.78 5.88 15.77
CA ILE A 155 12.70 5.99 14.79
C ILE A 155 12.94 4.99 13.67
N MET A 156 14.19 4.83 13.24
CA MET A 156 14.59 3.81 12.29
C MET A 156 15.95 3.19 12.66
N PRO A 157 16.23 1.95 12.22
CA PRO A 157 17.53 1.35 12.43
C PRO A 157 18.61 2.09 11.61
N LYS A 158 19.85 2.04 12.09
CA LYS A 158 20.99 2.68 11.41
C LYS A 158 21.15 2.20 9.96
N THR A 159 20.94 0.91 9.72
CA THR A 159 21.04 0.28 8.40
C THR A 159 20.07 0.86 7.36
N GLU A 160 18.88 1.29 7.79
CA GLU A 160 17.88 1.91 6.92
C GLU A 160 18.18 3.39 6.76
N TYR A 161 18.64 4.06 7.82
CA TYR A 161 19.08 5.46 7.76
C TYR A 161 20.24 5.66 6.80
N ASP A 162 21.26 4.80 6.85
CA ASP A 162 22.45 4.89 6.00
C ASP A 162 22.09 4.81 4.50
N LYS A 163 20.98 4.14 4.15
CA LYS A 163 20.50 4.09 2.77
C LYS A 163 19.99 5.45 2.29
N ILE A 164 19.42 6.27 3.19
CA ILE A 164 18.73 7.52 2.85
C ILE A 164 19.48 8.78 3.28
N ALA A 165 20.55 8.65 4.08
CA ALA A 165 21.27 9.75 4.72
C ALA A 165 21.72 10.84 3.73
N ASP A 166 22.08 10.44 2.50
CA ASP A 166 22.53 11.36 1.44
C ASP A 166 21.40 12.21 0.83
N TRP A 167 20.13 11.83 1.03
CA TRP A 167 18.97 12.48 0.43
C TRP A 167 18.08 13.18 1.45
N VAL A 168 18.46 13.20 2.73
CA VAL A 168 17.66 13.81 3.79
C VAL A 168 18.44 14.91 4.52
N THR A 169 17.71 15.91 5.00
CA THR A 169 18.23 17.00 5.81
C THR A 169 17.23 17.35 6.92
N ALA A 170 17.67 18.07 7.94
CA ALA A 170 16.79 18.63 8.96
C ALA A 170 17.11 20.12 9.05
N LYS A 171 16.18 20.97 8.62
CA LYS A 171 16.31 22.43 8.73
C LYS A 171 15.38 22.94 9.82
N LYS A 172 15.85 23.94 10.57
CA LYS A 172 15.02 24.70 11.52
C LYS A 172 14.17 25.73 10.81
#